data_AF-A0A9X6MNB1-F1
#
_entry.id   AF-A0A9X6MNB1-F1
#
_cell.length_a   1.000
_cell.length_b   1.000
_cell.length_c   1.000
_cell.angle_alpha   90.00
_cell.angle_beta   90.00
_cell.angle_gamma   90.00
#
_symmetry.space_group_name_H-M   'P 1'
#
loop_
_entity.id
_entity.type
_entity.pdbx_description
1 polymer ?
#
loop_
_entity_poly.entity_id
_entity_poly.type
_entity_poly.pdbx_seq_one_letter_code
_entity_poly.pdbx_strand_id
1 'polypeptide(L)' 'MRILHANVTFSMQVNGENKDATAYVNSMTKMAVFLLANTEKRVIEKLLTQVDEEEKAFIKASLAGWK' A
#
# COMPACT_ATOMS: atom_id res chain seq x y z
N MET A 1 17.63 -12.75 8.89
CA MET A 1 16.54 -12.01 9.57
C MET A 1 15.22 -12.62 9.10
N ARG A 2 14.54 -13.40 9.95
CA ARG A 2 13.22 -13.98 9.60
C ARG A 2 12.17 -12.89 9.78
N ILE A 3 11.59 -12.42 8.68
CA ILE A 3 10.39 -11.58 8.73
C ILE A 3 9.24 -12.52 9.14
N LEU A 4 8.75 -12.37 10.37
CA LEU A 4 7.45 -12.93 10.76
C LEU A 4 6.40 -12.23 9.89
N HIS A 5 5.90 -12.91 8.86
CA HIS A 5 4.69 -12.47 8.17
C HIS A 5 3.53 -12.63 9.16
N ALA A 6 3.15 -11.54 9.82
CA ALA A 6 1.83 -11.49 10.45
C ALA A 6 0.80 -11.76 9.35
N ASN A 7 -0.03 -12.79 9.51
CA ASN A 7 -1.17 -13.01 8.62
C ASN A 7 -2.20 -11.92 8.94
N VAL A 8 -2.04 -10.75 8.30
CA VAL A 8 -2.99 -9.65 8.38
C VAL A 8 -4.20 -10.01 7.51
N THR A 9 -5.37 -10.04 8.15
CA THR A 9 -6.66 -10.18 7.46
C THR A 9 -7.40 -8.86 7.54
N PHE A 10 -8.02 -8.47 6.43
CA PHE A 10 -8.82 -7.25 6.35
C PHE A 10 -10.29 -7.64 6.26
N SER A 11 -11.15 -6.85 6.90
CA SER A 11 -12.59 -6.99 6.75
C SER A 11 -13.23 -5.64 6.43
N MET A 12 -14.34 -5.65 5.72
CA MET A 12 -15.11 -4.43 5.42
C MET A 12 -16.59 -4.65 5.68
N GLN A 13 -17.25 -3.58 6.13
CA GLN A 13 -18.70 -3.56 6.30
C GLN A 13 -19.37 -3.23 4.96
N VAL A 14 -20.25 -4.12 4.49
CA VAL A 14 -21.02 -3.97 3.25
C VAL A 14 -22.48 -4.14 3.58
N ASN A 15 -23.27 -3.06 3.45
CA ASN A 15 -24.69 -3.07 3.80
C ASN A 15 -24.96 -3.60 5.23
N GLY A 16 -24.06 -3.30 6.18
CA GLY A 16 -24.15 -3.76 7.57
C GLY A 16 -23.60 -5.18 7.83
N GLU A 17 -23.12 -5.88 6.82
CA GLU A 17 -22.48 -7.19 6.95
C GLU A 17 -20.95 -7.09 6.91
N ASN A 18 -20.27 -7.74 7.85
CA ASN A 18 -18.81 -7.85 7.84
C ASN A 18 -18.36 -8.91 6.83
N LYS A 19 -17.56 -8.53 5.83
CA LYS A 19 -17.03 -9.42 4.78
C LYS A 19 -15.51 -9.42 4.78
N ASP A 20 -14.90 -10.57 4.49
CA ASP A 20 -13.45 -10.65 4.27
C ASP A 20 -13.07 -9.82 3.04
N ALA A 21 -12.19 -8.85 3.25
CA ALA A 21 -11.69 -7.90 2.25
C ALA A 21 -10.20 -8.12 1.96
N THR A 22 -9.59 -9.17 2.50
CA THR A 22 -8.15 -9.42 2.43
C THR A 22 -7.65 -9.48 0.98
N ALA A 23 -8.32 -10.26 0.13
CA ALA A 23 -7.96 -10.37 -1.28
C ALA A 23 -8.12 -9.04 -2.05
N TYR A 24 -9.16 -8.27 -1.71
CA TYR A 24 -9.43 -6.97 -2.31
C TYR A 24 -8.34 -5.95 -1.93
N VAL A 25 -8.06 -5.78 -0.63
CA VAL A 25 -7.01 -4.88 -0.14
C VAL A 25 -5.65 -5.27 -0.70
N ASN A 26 -5.31 -6.57 -0.71
CA ASN A 26 -4.06 -7.04 -1.30
C ASN A 26 -3.94 -6.71 -2.79
N SER A 27 -5.03 -6.79 -3.55
CA SER A 27 -5.04 -6.44 -4.97
C SER A 27 -4.86 -4.94 -5.18
N MET A 28 -5.52 -4.11 -4.36
CA MET A 28 -5.35 -2.64 -4.36
C MET A 28 -3.91 -2.24 -4.05
N THR A 29 -3.30 -2.85 -3.03
CA THR A 29 -1.90 -2.60 -2.67
C THR A 29 -0.96 -2.94 -3.81
N LYS A 30 -1.15 -4.08 -4.49
CA LYS A 30 -0.33 -4.46 -5.65
C LYS A 30 -0.44 -3.44 -6.79
N MET A 31 -1.64 -2.94 -7.07
CA MET A 31 -1.85 -1.90 -8.10
C MET A 31 -1.17 -0.59 -7.70
N ALA A 32 -1.33 -0.13 -6.46
CA ALA A 32 -0.69 1.10 -5.98
C ALA A 32 0.84 1.02 -6.09
N VAL A 33 1.42 -0.10 -5.65
CA VAL A 33 2.86 -0.38 -5.75
C VAL A 33 3.32 -0.37 -7.22
N PHE A 34 2.58 -1.02 -8.12
CA PHE A 34 2.90 -1.02 -9.56
C PHE A 34 2.88 0.39 -10.17
N LEU A 35 1.87 1.20 -9.86
CA LEU A 35 1.78 2.57 -10.35
C LEU A 35 2.94 3.42 -9.81
N LEU A 36 3.23 3.33 -8.51
CA LEU A 36 4.32 4.08 -7.88
C LEU A 36 5.67 3.77 -8.53
N ALA A 37 5.95 2.50 -8.82
CA ALA A 37 7.22 2.10 -9.40
C ALA A 37 7.42 2.51 -10.87
N ASN A 38 6.33 2.73 -11.61
CA ASN A 38 6.37 3.22 -12.99
C ASN A 38 6.19 4.75 -13.10
N THR A 39 6.00 5.44 -11.97
CA THR A 39 5.83 6.88 -11.93
C THR A 39 7.18 7.58 -11.95
N GLU A 40 7.29 8.70 -12.67
CA GLU A 40 8.51 9.49 -12.69
C GLU A 40 8.91 9.98 -11.30
N LYS A 41 10.22 9.93 -11.02
CA LYS A 41 10.80 10.31 -9.74
C LYS A 41 10.36 11.70 -9.26
N ARG A 42 10.28 12.69 -10.16
CA ARG A 42 9.87 14.07 -9.82
C ARG A 42 8.42 14.15 -9.34
N VAL A 43 7.55 13.30 -9.88
CA VAL A 43 6.14 13.23 -9.47
C VAL A 43 6.04 12.58 -8.09
N ILE A 44 6.82 11.52 -7.83
CA ILE A 44 6.92 10.91 -6.49
C ILE A 44 7.45 11.90 -5.46
N GLU A 45 8.52 12.64 -5.78
CA GLU A 45 9.09 13.68 -4.90
C GLU A 45 8.03 14.74 -4.56
N LYS A 46 7.22 15.18 -5.54
CA LYS A 46 6.12 16.10 -5.30
C LYS A 46 5.02 15.48 -4.43
N LEU A 47 4.61 14.23 -4.70
CA LEU A 47 3.59 13.53 -3.92
C LEU A 47 4.00 13.43 -2.43
N LEU A 48 5.27 13.13 -2.16
CA LEU A 48 5.81 13.06 -0.80
C LEU A 48 5.75 14.38 -0.02
N THR A 49 5.55 15.52 -0.70
CA THR A 49 5.35 16.82 -0.03
C THR A 49 3.89 17.10 0.34
N GLN A 50 2.95 16.31 -0.19
CA GLN A 50 1.51 16.54 -0.08
C GLN A 50 0.80 15.58 0.88
N VAL A 51 1.50 14.52 1.27
CA VAL A 51 0.97 13.42 2.09
C VAL A 51 1.51 13.48 3.51
N ASP A 52 0.83 12.80 4.44
CA ASP A 52 1.26 12.73 5.84
C ASP A 52 2.42 11.73 6.06
N GLU A 53 2.89 11.60 7.31
CA GLU A 53 4.02 10.70 7.60
C GLU A 53 3.71 9.22 7.43
N GLU A 54 2.46 8.80 7.64
CA GLU A 54 2.04 7.40 7.48
C GLU A 54 2.02 7.03 5.98
N GLU A 55 1.43 7.89 5.16
CA GLU A 55 1.40 7.76 3.71
C GLU A 55 2.82 7.83 3.11
N LYS A 56 3.69 8.73 3.61
CA LYS A 56 5.11 8.77 3.21
C LYS A 56 5.82 7.45 3.51
N ALA A 57 5.57 6.86 4.68
CA ALA A 57 6.17 5.58 5.05
C ALA A 57 5.73 4.47 4.11
N PHE A 58 4.43 4.41 3.77
CA PHE A 58 3.89 3.47 2.79
C PHE A 58 4.52 3.63 1.40
N ILE A 59 4.60 4.87 0.88
CA ILE A 59 5.18 5.14 -0.44
C ILE A 59 6.66 4.73 -0.48
N LYS A 60 7.44 5.10 0.53
CA LYS A 60 8.87 4.74 0.63
C LYS A 60 9.07 3.23 0.72
N ALA A 61 8.27 2.53 1.53
CA ALA A 61 8.34 1.08 1.67
C ALA A 61 7.98 0.37 0.34
N SER A 62 6.94 0.87 -0.35
CA SER A 62 6.51 0.36 -1.65
C SER A 62 7.61 0.47 -2.71
N LEU A 63 8.32 1.59 -2.76
CA LEU A 63 9.43 1.82 -3.69
C LEU A 63 10.69 1.02 -3.30
N ALA A 64 10.92 0.76 -2.02
CA ALA A 64 12.07 -0.03 -1.55
C ALA A 64 11.98 -1.52 -1.93
N GLY A 65 10.76 -2.06 -2.05
CA GLY A 65 10.50 -3.45 -2.45
C GLY A 65 10.69 -3.75 -3.95
N TRP A 66 10.99 -2.74 -4.76
CA TRP A 66 11.22 -2.84 -6.21
C TRP A 66 12.68 -2.75 -6.64
N LYS A 67 13.62 -2.76 -5.68
CA LYS A 67 15.06 -2.84 -5.94
C LYS A 67 15.51 -4.25 -6.30
#